data_AF-A0A935JYG6-F1
#
_entry.id   AF-A0A935JYG6-F1
#
_cell.length_a   1.000
_cell.length_b   1.000
_cell.length_c   1.000
_cell.angle_alpha   90.00
_cell.angle_beta   90.00
_cell.angle_gamma   90.00
#
_symmetry.space_group_name_H-M   'P 1'
#
loop_
_entity.id
_entity.type
_entity.pdbx_description
1 polymer ?
#
loop_
_entity_poly.entity_id
_entity_poly.type
_entity_poly.pdbx_seq_one_letter_code
_entity_poly.pdbx_strand_id
1 'polypeptide(L)'
;MDDKIRCQSCGMPISDDFNNYGTDADGSPVSEYCLFCYTDGGFTNPTQTVDEMVQSSIDFISKEFKMPVEQATQISNDVIRKLKRWN
;
A
#
# COMPACT_ATOMS: atom_id res chain seq x y z
N MET A 1 -8.79 -19.72 4.58
CA MET A 1 -9.16 -18.31 4.41
C MET A 1 -7.92 -17.61 3.94
N ASP A 2 -7.91 -17.11 2.72
CA ASP A 2 -6.76 -16.39 2.16
C ASP A 2 -6.65 -15.03 2.85
N ASP A 3 -5.94 -14.99 3.98
CA ASP A 3 -5.42 -13.77 4.58
C ASP A 3 -4.42 -13.17 3.58
N LYS A 4 -4.96 -12.52 2.54
CA LYS A 4 -4.18 -11.78 1.55
C LYS A 4 -3.49 -10.67 2.31
N ILE A 5 -2.19 -10.86 2.49
CA ILE A 5 -1.29 -9.88 3.09
C ILE A 5 -1.44 -8.59 2.28
N ARG A 6 -1.59 -7.46 2.96
CA ARG A 6 -1.70 -6.13 2.34
C ARG A 6 -0.68 -5.20 2.94
N CYS A 7 -0.11 -4.37 2.09
CA CYS A 7 0.82 -3.33 2.48
C CYS A 7 0.15 -2.40 3.49
N GLN A 8 0.75 -2.28 4.67
CA GLN A 8 0.30 -1.43 5.76
C GLN A 8 0.61 0.07 5.52
N SER A 9 0.97 0.43 4.29
CA SER A 9 1.20 1.80 3.83
C SER A 9 0.24 2.20 2.70
N CYS A 10 0.16 1.43 1.61
CA CYS A 10 -0.71 1.76 0.47
C CYS A 10 -1.95 0.86 0.32
N GLY A 11 -2.12 -0.16 1.18
CA GLY A 11 -3.24 -1.09 1.12
C GLY A 11 -3.20 -2.09 -0.05
N MET A 12 -2.18 -2.03 -0.90
CA MET A 12 -2.02 -2.96 -2.02
C MET A 12 -1.78 -4.40 -1.52
N PRO A 13 -2.31 -5.41 -2.22
CA PRO A 13 -2.04 -6.80 -1.91
C PRO A 13 -0.54 -7.10 -2.10
N ILE A 14 0.03 -7.80 -1.12
CA ILE A 14 1.38 -8.34 -1.15
C ILE A 14 1.26 -9.84 -1.32
N SER A 15 1.90 -10.39 -2.34
CA SER A 15 2.01 -11.84 -2.50
C SER A 15 3.29 -12.22 -3.24
N ASP A 16 3.68 -13.47 -3.08
CA ASP A 16 4.81 -14.07 -3.78
C ASP A 16 4.61 -14.07 -5.30
N ASP A 17 3.37 -14.24 -5.76
CA ASP A 17 3.01 -14.14 -7.18
C ASP A 17 3.37 -12.78 -7.80
N PHE A 18 3.27 -11.70 -7.02
CA PHE A 18 3.64 -10.36 -7.46
C PHE A 18 5.09 -10.00 -7.14
N ASN A 19 5.79 -10.85 -6.38
CA ASN A 19 7.13 -10.64 -5.85
C ASN A 19 7.35 -9.20 -5.34
N ASN A 20 6.37 -8.69 -4.58
CA ASN A 20 6.29 -7.28 -4.26
C ASN A 20 6.59 -6.94 -2.79
N TYR A 21 7.31 -7.84 -2.10
CA TYR A 21 7.73 -7.65 -0.71
C TYR A 21 8.70 -6.48 -0.55
N GLY A 22 8.48 -5.68 0.49
CA GLY A 22 9.44 -4.67 0.91
C GLY A 22 10.72 -5.30 1.43
N THR A 23 11.78 -4.51 1.61
CA THR A 23 13.04 -4.98 2.19
C THR A 23 13.42 -4.16 3.40
N ASP A 24 13.93 -4.82 4.43
CA ASP A 24 14.51 -4.18 5.61
C ASP A 24 15.97 -3.76 5.35
N ALA A 25 16.58 -3.03 6.28
CA ALA A 25 17.95 -2.51 6.14
C ALA A 25 18.99 -3.63 5.91
N ASP A 26 18.73 -4.82 6.46
CA ASP A 26 19.54 -6.02 6.26
C ASP A 26 19.26 -6.75 4.94
N GLY A 27 18.37 -6.22 4.10
CA GLY A 27 17.93 -6.84 2.83
C GLY A 27 16.91 -7.97 3.01
N SER A 28 16.44 -8.21 4.23
CA SER A 28 15.41 -9.22 4.51
C SER A 28 14.03 -8.78 4.01
N PRO A 29 13.22 -9.67 3.41
CA PRO A 29 11.90 -9.31 2.92
C PRO A 29 10.93 -9.03 4.06
N VAL A 30 10.10 -8.00 3.89
CA VAL A 30 9.08 -7.58 4.84
C VAL A 30 7.71 -7.87 4.24
N SER A 31 6.91 -8.67 4.95
CA SER A 31 5.54 -9.02 4.52
C SER A 31 4.54 -7.91 4.83
N GLU A 32 4.84 -6.99 5.74
CA GLU A 32 3.92 -5.92 6.12
C GLU A 32 3.88 -4.75 5.12
N TYR A 33 4.92 -4.58 4.32
CA TYR A 33 5.06 -3.47 3.37
C TYR A 33 5.51 -3.98 2.01
N CYS A 34 5.10 -3.29 0.95
CA CYS A 34 5.57 -3.63 -0.40
C CYS A 34 6.84 -2.86 -0.77
N LEU A 35 7.59 -3.34 -1.77
CA LEU A 35 8.84 -2.70 -2.23
C LEU A 35 8.67 -1.23 -2.61
N PHE A 36 7.48 -0.84 -3.07
CA PHE A 36 7.22 0.53 -3.49
C PHE A 36 7.07 1.47 -2.30
N CYS A 37 6.60 0.96 -1.16
CA CYS A 37 6.39 1.74 0.05
C CYS A 37 7.58 1.70 1.00
N TYR A 38 8.25 0.55 1.10
CA TYR A 38 9.33 0.33 2.06
C TYR A 38 10.45 -0.49 1.43
N THR A 39 11.65 0.06 1.41
CA THR A 39 12.86 -0.53 0.84
C THR A 39 14.06 -0.09 1.67
N ASP A 40 15.02 -1.00 1.88
CA ASP A 40 16.27 -0.71 2.60
C ASP A 40 16.02 -0.18 4.03
N GLY A 41 15.01 -0.75 4.71
CA GLY A 41 14.71 -0.38 6.09
C GLY A 41 14.04 1.00 6.25
N GLY A 42 13.57 1.60 5.15
CA GLY A 42 12.97 2.92 5.16
C GLY A 42 11.76 3.05 4.24
N PHE A 43 10.83 3.92 4.61
CA PHE A 43 9.77 4.32 3.69
C PHE A 43 10.36 5.16 2.55
N THR A 44 10.00 4.82 1.31
CA THR A 44 10.48 5.54 0.11
C THR A 44 10.04 7.00 0.10
N ASN A 45 8.84 7.29 0.63
CA ASN A 45 8.30 8.63 0.78
C ASN A 45 7.93 8.93 2.24
N PRO A 46 8.88 9.24 3.14
CA PRO A 46 8.60 9.37 4.57
C PRO A 46 7.75 10.59 4.92
N THR A 47 7.78 11.65 4.10
CA THR A 47 7.00 12.89 4.29
C THR A 47 5.61 12.84 3.68
N GLN A 48 5.27 11.75 2.99
CA GLN A 48 3.98 11.59 2.34
C GLN A 48 2.88 11.52 3.39
N THR A 49 1.78 12.23 3.14
CA THR A 49 0.60 12.27 4.00
C THR A 49 -0.39 11.17 3.63
N VAL A 50 -1.30 10.86 4.56
CA VAL A 50 -2.37 9.88 4.33
C VAL A 50 -3.28 10.30 3.18
N ASP A 51 -3.59 11.60 3.07
CA ASP A 51 -4.44 12.13 1.99
C ASP A 51 -3.76 12.01 0.62
N GLU A 52 -2.45 12.28 0.53
CA GLU A 52 -1.69 12.05 -0.71
C GLU A 52 -1.69 10.56 -1.09
N MET A 53 -1.48 9.65 -0.14
CA MET A 53 -1.55 8.22 -0.39
C MET A 53 -2.94 7.78 -0.87
N VAL A 54 -3.99 8.28 -0.22
CA VAL A 54 -5.38 8.04 -0.64
C VAL A 54 -5.61 8.50 -2.06
N GLN A 55 -5.18 9.72 -2.43
CA GLN A 55 -5.32 10.22 -3.81
C GLN A 55 -4.57 9.35 -4.82
N SER A 56 -3.33 8.95 -4.54
CA SER A 56 -2.57 8.05 -5.41
C SER A 56 -3.25 6.69 -5.57
N SER A 57 -3.77 6.12 -4.49
CA SER A 57 -4.52 4.85 -4.55
C SER A 57 -5.83 4.98 -5.31
N ILE A 58 -6.54 6.11 -5.21
CA ILE A 58 -7.76 6.37 -5.99
C ILE A 58 -7.44 6.39 -7.47
N ASP A 59 -6.41 7.15 -7.87
CA ASP A 59 -5.99 7.26 -9.27
C ASP A 59 -5.56 5.88 -9.82
N PHE A 60 -4.78 5.12 -9.05
CA PHE A 60 -4.36 3.78 -9.40
C PHE A 60 -5.56 2.82 -9.54
N ILE A 61 -6.45 2.77 -8.55
CA ILE A 61 -7.62 1.87 -8.58
C ILE A 61 -8.55 2.23 -9.73
N SER A 62 -8.79 3.53 -9.94
CA SER A 62 -9.67 3.99 -11.01
C SER A 62 -9.09 3.67 -12.39
N LYS A 63 -7.78 3.82 -12.61
CA LYS A 63 -7.13 3.51 -13.89
C LYS A 63 -6.99 2.01 -14.13
N GLU A 64 -6.44 1.27 -13.16
CA GLU A 64 -6.12 -0.15 -13.32
C GLU A 64 -7.36 -1.03 -13.28
N PHE A 65 -8.28 -0.76 -12.35
CA PHE A 65 -9.50 -1.57 -12.18
C PHE A 65 -10.73 -0.96 -12.87
N LYS A 66 -10.57 0.16 -13.58
CA LYS A 66 -11.67 0.91 -14.24
C LYS A 66 -12.84 1.18 -13.29
N MET A 67 -12.53 1.41 -12.02
CA MET A 67 -13.52 1.64 -10.97
C MET A 67 -13.92 3.12 -10.92
N PRO A 68 -15.18 3.44 -10.61
CA PRO A 68 -15.58 4.83 -10.38
C PRO A 68 -14.74 5.47 -9.27
N VAL A 69 -14.30 6.70 -9.49
CA VAL A 69 -13.49 7.48 -8.54
C VAL A 69 -14.14 7.53 -7.16
N GLU A 70 -15.47 7.64 -7.09
CA GLU A 70 -16.22 7.69 -5.83
C GLU A 70 -16.08 6.39 -5.03
N GLN A 71 -16.22 5.22 -5.67
CA GLN A 71 -16.02 3.92 -5.02
C GLN A 71 -14.55 3.72 -4.63
N ALA A 72 -13.62 4.04 -5.53
CA ALA A 72 -12.19 3.97 -5.24
C ALA A 72 -11.81 4.87 -4.07
N THR A 73 -12.45 6.03 -3.92
CA THR A 73 -12.27 6.96 -2.79
C THR A 73 -12.75 6.36 -1.48
N GLN A 74 -13.94 5.77 -1.46
CA GLN A 74 -14.47 5.13 -0.26
C GLN A 74 -13.58 3.96 0.19
N ILE A 75 -13.18 3.09 -0.75
CA ILE A 75 -12.32 1.94 -0.46
C ILE A 75 -10.93 2.41 0.00
N SER A 76 -10.32 3.34 -0.72
CA SER A 76 -8.99 3.87 -0.37
C SER A 76 -9.00 4.53 1.00
N ASN A 77 -10.01 5.36 1.32
CA ASN A 77 -10.10 5.99 2.63
C ASN A 77 -10.30 4.96 3.75
N ASP A 78 -11.22 4.00 3.58
CA ASP A 78 -11.52 3.02 4.63
C ASP A 78 -10.34 2.07 4.88
N VAL A 79 -9.62 1.69 3.82
CA VAL A 79 -8.44 0.84 3.93
C VAL A 79 -7.25 1.62 4.45
N ILE A 80 -6.84 2.69 3.76
CA ILE A 80 -5.56 3.39 4.02
C ILE A 80 -5.56 4.05 5.39
N ARG A 81 -6.66 4.70 5.80
CA ARG A 81 -6.71 5.34 7.13
C ARG A 81 -6.69 4.36 8.29
N LYS A 82 -6.93 3.06 8.05
CA LYS A 82 -6.86 2.00 9.07
C LYS A 82 -5.53 1.25 9.09
N LEU A 83 -4.58 1.58 8.20
CA LEU A 83 -3.29 0.90 8.14
C LEU A 83 -2.33 1.43 9.22
N LYS A 84 -1.41 0.58 9.67
CA LYS A 84 -0.42 0.89 10.73
C LYS A 84 0.44 2.12 10.45
N ARG A 85 0.73 2.44 9.19
CA ARG A 85 1.54 3.63 8.87
C ARG A 85 0.84 4.94 9.23
N TRP A 86 -0.49 4.94 9.21
CA TRP A 86 -1.31 6.16 9.30
C TRP A 86 -2.10 6.26 10.60
N ASN A 87 -1.96 5.29 11.51
CA ASN A 87 -2.65 5.19 12.81
C ASN A 87 -1.62 4.97 13.91
#